data_AF-A0A259DDJ0-F1
#
_entry.id   AF-A0A259DDJ0-F1
#
_cell.length_a   1.000
_cell.length_b   1.000
_cell.length_c   1.000
_cell.angle_alpha   90.00
_cell.angle_beta   90.00
_cell.angle_gamma   90.00
#
_symmetry.space_group_name_H-M   'P 1'
#
loop_
_entity.id
_entity.type
_entity.pdbx_description
1 polymer ?
#
loop_
_entity_poly.entity_id
_entity_poly.type
_entity_poly.pdbx_seq_one_letter_code
_entity_poly.pdbx_strand_id
1 'polypeptide(L)'
;LASSVIYGNALRRAAPGIITRNQLGQSGLWRFGISGDLPIVLLHIGDLDRIDLVKQVLQMHTYWRMKGLAADLVIVNEDFSGYRAVLQDLIMGLINAGPEAQMIDKPGGVFVRRAEELSEDERVLLQTVARIVLSDTAETLIEQVERRVSPERASDRLEPPHALVEEPVYPLAARERIFSNGLGGFTPDGHEYVITLEPGDTTPAPWVNVIASPHIGTVVSESGSAYTWAENAHEFRLTPWHNDPLSDSSGEAFYLRDEETGAFWSPTPAPARGRSGYVCRHGFGYSVFEHYEAGIASELFTYVAMDAPVKFVVVKLRNSSKRARSLSLTGYWELVMGEWRHANMMHIVTETDPHSGALFARNAYGRECANRVVFAHVSERERSVSGSRTEFIGRNGSLANPAAMRRKRLSGRTGAALDPCAAIQSRIELAAGQTREIVFVFGAARDADEARHFIQRFGRPAGAQQALETVWEHWKHTLGAVQVETPDPALDVLANGWLVYQTLSCRLWGRSGFYQSGGA
;
A
#
# COMPACT_ATOMS: atom_id res chain seq x y z
N LEU A 1 27.32 1.40 1.82
CA LEU A 1 26.63 1.62 3.11
C LEU A 1 25.77 2.87 3.12
N ALA A 2 26.25 4.05 2.69
CA ALA A 2 25.44 5.29 2.64
C ALA A 2 24.08 5.12 1.92
N SER A 3 24.06 4.39 0.79
CA SER A 3 22.81 4.06 0.10
C SER A 3 21.81 3.29 0.97
N SER A 4 22.27 2.46 1.90
CA SER A 4 21.42 1.68 2.83
C SER A 4 20.88 2.52 3.99
N VAL A 5 21.55 3.63 4.31
CA VAL A 5 21.05 4.64 5.26
C VAL A 5 19.88 5.40 4.64
N ILE A 6 20.02 5.81 3.38
CA ILE A 6 19.00 6.57 2.63
C ILE A 6 17.85 5.66 2.20
N TYR A 7 18.18 4.54 1.56
CA TYR A 7 17.25 3.55 1.05
C TYR A 7 17.43 2.26 1.85
N GLY A 8 16.53 2.02 2.80
CA GLY A 8 16.59 0.83 3.65
C GLY A 8 16.80 -0.46 2.83
N ASN A 9 17.78 -1.26 3.22
CA ASN A 9 18.13 -2.51 2.54
C ASN A 9 17.96 -3.67 3.52
N ALA A 10 17.09 -4.63 3.18
CA ALA A 10 16.81 -5.80 4.02
C ALA A 10 18.08 -6.57 4.43
N LEU A 11 19.11 -6.60 3.58
CA LEU A 11 20.38 -7.30 3.83
C LEU A 11 21.26 -6.65 4.90
N ARG A 12 20.98 -5.40 5.23
CA ARG A 12 21.74 -4.61 6.20
C ARG A 12 20.98 -4.44 7.50
N ARG A 13 19.73 -4.90 7.56
CA ARG A 13 18.87 -4.78 8.74
C ARG A 13 18.87 -6.07 9.54
N ALA A 14 18.21 -6.02 10.71
CA ALA A 14 17.92 -7.21 11.49
C ALA A 14 17.17 -8.27 10.67
N ALA A 15 17.38 -9.53 11.01
CA ALA A 15 16.68 -10.64 10.37
C ALA A 15 15.16 -10.49 10.52
N PRO A 16 14.35 -10.96 9.54
CA PRO A 16 12.90 -10.83 9.58
C PRO A 16 12.26 -11.34 10.88
N GLY A 17 12.79 -12.44 11.46
CA GLY A 17 12.32 -12.98 12.72
C GLY A 17 12.49 -12.06 13.93
N ILE A 18 13.48 -11.17 13.92
CA ILE A 18 13.66 -10.13 14.96
C ILE A 18 12.67 -8.99 14.71
N ILE A 19 12.50 -8.59 13.44
CA ILE A 19 11.59 -7.49 13.08
C ILE A 19 10.13 -7.80 13.44
N THR A 20 9.68 -9.03 13.17
CA THR A 20 8.33 -9.50 13.52
C THR A 20 8.03 -9.45 15.02
N ARG A 21 9.07 -9.49 15.88
CA ARG A 21 8.91 -9.49 17.34
C ARG A 21 8.77 -8.10 17.95
N ASN A 22 8.99 -7.01 17.19
CA ASN A 22 8.86 -5.67 17.77
C ASN A 22 7.44 -5.41 18.27
N GLN A 23 7.35 -4.88 19.48
CA GLN A 23 6.11 -4.44 20.12
C GLN A 23 6.15 -2.97 20.56
N LEU A 24 7.31 -2.31 20.38
CA LEU A 24 7.52 -0.94 20.84
C LEU A 24 7.46 0.06 19.68
N GLY A 25 6.88 1.23 19.97
CA GLY A 25 6.82 2.39 19.09
C GLY A 25 8.08 3.24 19.14
N GLN A 26 8.10 4.32 18.35
CA GLN A 26 9.17 5.33 18.36
C GLN A 26 9.47 5.87 19.76
N SER A 27 8.45 6.05 20.61
CA SER A 27 8.63 6.56 21.98
C SER A 27 9.48 5.64 22.88
N GLY A 28 9.61 4.35 22.52
CA GLY A 28 10.52 3.43 23.20
C GLY A 28 12.00 3.81 23.09
N LEU A 29 12.36 4.67 22.11
CA LEU A 29 13.72 5.18 21.94
C LEU A 29 14.05 6.34 22.89
N TRP A 30 13.04 7.08 23.36
CA TRP A 30 13.24 8.38 24.04
C TRP A 30 13.91 8.25 25.40
N ARG A 31 13.72 7.13 26.11
CA ARG A 31 14.46 6.86 27.37
C ARG A 31 15.97 6.77 27.16
N PHE A 32 16.41 6.56 25.92
CA PHE A 32 17.81 6.54 25.52
C PHE A 32 18.25 7.86 24.89
N GLY A 33 17.44 8.92 24.93
CA GLY A 33 17.76 10.20 24.28
C GLY A 33 17.79 10.15 22.76
N ILE A 34 17.34 9.05 22.14
CA ILE A 34 17.29 8.87 20.69
C ILE A 34 15.88 9.25 20.22
N SER A 35 15.75 10.18 19.27
CA SER A 35 14.42 10.63 18.81
C SER A 35 13.74 9.62 17.88
N GLY A 36 14.52 8.98 17.00
CA GLY A 36 14.03 8.07 15.96
C GLY A 36 13.65 8.76 14.64
N ASP A 37 13.88 10.06 14.51
CA ASP A 37 13.59 10.83 13.28
C ASP A 37 14.70 10.68 12.23
N LEU A 38 15.94 10.49 12.69
CA LEU A 38 17.09 10.25 11.84
C LEU A 38 17.29 8.74 11.60
N PRO A 39 17.86 8.35 10.45
CA PRO A 39 18.30 6.98 10.22
C PRO A 39 19.23 6.48 11.33
N ILE A 40 18.94 5.31 11.90
CA ILE A 40 19.78 4.69 12.93
C ILE A 40 20.74 3.68 12.29
N VAL A 41 22.01 3.75 12.66
CA VAL A 41 23.04 2.72 12.42
C VAL A 41 23.38 2.10 13.76
N LEU A 42 23.26 0.78 13.87
CA LEU A 42 23.46 0.03 15.09
C LEU A 42 24.73 -0.81 14.98
N LEU A 43 25.59 -0.73 15.99
CA LEU A 43 26.78 -1.57 16.15
C LEU A 43 26.66 -2.35 17.47
N HIS A 44 26.69 -3.68 17.37
CA HIS A 44 26.89 -4.59 18.51
C HIS A 44 28.37 -4.93 18.64
N ILE A 45 28.91 -4.79 19.84
CA ILE A 45 30.28 -5.19 20.16
C ILE A 45 30.38 -5.73 21.59
N GLY A 46 30.94 -6.92 21.75
CA GLY A 46 31.31 -7.52 23.04
C GLY A 46 32.76 -8.04 23.08
N ASP A 47 33.41 -8.19 21.91
CA ASP A 47 34.80 -8.63 21.81
C ASP A 47 35.78 -7.46 21.77
N LEU A 48 36.64 -7.37 22.78
CA LEU A 48 37.69 -6.37 22.90
C LEU A 48 38.69 -6.40 21.73
N ASP A 49 38.97 -7.58 21.19
CA ASP A 49 39.92 -7.76 20.08
C ASP A 49 39.37 -7.20 18.76
N ARG A 50 38.07 -6.88 18.72
CA ARG A 50 37.38 -6.30 17.55
C ARG A 50 37.18 -4.78 17.65
N ILE A 51 37.87 -4.11 18.57
CA ILE A 51 37.77 -2.64 18.77
C ILE A 51 38.02 -1.81 17.50
N ASP A 52 38.80 -2.34 16.54
CA ASP A 52 39.05 -1.67 15.26
C ASP A 52 37.76 -1.50 14.42
N LEU A 53 36.75 -2.35 14.60
CA LEU A 53 35.44 -2.17 13.98
C LEU A 53 34.78 -0.86 14.47
N VAL A 54 34.87 -0.55 15.77
CA VAL A 54 34.36 0.71 16.33
C VAL A 54 35.03 1.90 15.65
N LYS A 55 36.37 1.87 15.50
CA LYS A 55 37.12 2.95 14.82
C LYS A 55 36.63 3.15 13.39
N GLN A 56 36.44 2.07 12.63
CA GLN A 56 35.96 2.14 11.24
C GLN A 56 34.54 2.71 11.15
N VAL A 57 33.64 2.30 12.06
CA VAL A 57 32.25 2.76 12.09
C VAL A 57 32.16 4.23 12.48
N LEU A 58 32.96 4.69 13.45
CA LEU A 58 33.09 6.11 13.80
C LEU A 58 33.62 6.92 12.60
N GLN A 59 34.71 6.48 11.97
CA GLN A 59 35.23 7.13 10.76
C GLN A 59 34.19 7.23 9.64
N MET A 60 33.39 6.18 9.43
CA MET A 60 32.30 6.17 8.48
C MET A 60 31.20 7.18 8.85
N HIS A 61 30.78 7.23 10.12
CA HIS A 61 29.77 8.16 10.62
C HIS A 61 30.23 9.61 10.49
N THR A 62 31.46 9.91 10.91
CA THR A 62 32.11 11.20 10.72
C THR A 62 32.14 11.60 9.24
N TYR A 63 32.51 10.68 8.33
CA TYR A 63 32.52 10.95 6.89
C TYR A 63 31.13 11.30 6.35
N TRP A 64 30.08 10.58 6.76
CA TRP A 64 28.71 10.89 6.37
C TRP A 64 28.27 12.26 6.84
N ARG A 65 28.54 12.61 8.09
CA ARG A 65 28.24 13.93 8.63
C ARG A 65 28.95 15.04 7.86
N MET A 66 30.23 14.87 7.51
CA MET A 66 30.98 15.82 6.66
C MET A 66 30.38 15.98 5.26
N LYS A 67 29.66 14.97 4.76
CA LYS A 67 28.96 14.99 3.47
C LYS A 67 27.48 15.39 3.59
N GLY A 68 27.02 15.79 4.77
CA GLY A 68 25.63 16.22 5.01
C GLY A 68 24.62 15.09 5.17
N LEU A 69 25.07 13.84 5.30
CA LEU A 69 24.20 12.71 5.63
C LEU A 69 24.10 12.55 7.15
N ALA A 70 22.99 12.99 7.72
CA ALA A 70 22.70 12.84 9.14
C ALA A 70 22.17 11.43 9.46
N ALA A 71 22.76 10.79 10.47
CA ALA A 71 22.35 9.50 11.00
C ALA A 71 22.75 9.41 12.48
N ASP A 72 21.97 8.70 13.28
CA ASP A 72 22.32 8.38 14.67
C ASP A 72 23.13 7.08 14.67
N LEU A 73 24.33 7.11 15.26
CA LEU A 73 25.13 5.91 15.49
C LEU A 73 24.87 5.42 16.92
N VAL A 74 24.31 4.23 17.05
CA VAL A 74 24.07 3.57 18.33
C VAL A 74 25.05 2.42 18.48
N ILE A 75 25.85 2.45 19.56
CA ILE A 75 26.79 1.39 19.91
C ILE A 75 26.26 0.69 21.16
N VAL A 76 25.95 -0.59 21.02
CA VAL A 76 25.54 -1.45 22.13
C VAL A 76 26.75 -2.29 22.55
N ASN A 77 27.21 -2.04 23.77
CA ASN A 77 28.28 -2.80 24.41
C ASN A 77 27.70 -4.06 25.07
N GLU A 78 28.04 -5.23 24.53
CA GLU A 78 27.62 -6.57 24.96
C GLU A 78 28.66 -7.28 25.84
N ASP A 79 29.72 -6.60 26.27
CA ASP A 79 30.69 -7.14 27.21
C ASP A 79 30.06 -7.32 28.60
N PHE A 80 29.95 -8.58 29.04
CA PHE A 80 29.43 -8.99 30.34
C PHE A 80 30.53 -9.17 31.40
N SER A 81 31.78 -8.79 31.11
CA SER A 81 32.91 -8.95 32.04
C SER A 81 32.85 -7.90 33.17
N GLY A 82 32.01 -8.18 34.17
CA GLY A 82 31.66 -7.28 35.28
C GLY A 82 32.77 -6.82 36.24
N TYR A 83 34.06 -6.96 35.90
CA TYR A 83 35.18 -6.53 36.78
C TYR A 83 36.05 -5.39 36.24
N ARG A 84 36.03 -5.11 34.94
CA ARG A 84 36.65 -3.90 34.38
C ARG A 84 35.87 -3.49 33.13
N ALA A 85 35.28 -2.29 33.14
CA ALA A 85 34.59 -1.73 31.98
C ALA A 85 35.58 -1.29 30.86
N VAL A 86 36.59 -2.13 30.56
CA VAL A 86 37.70 -1.80 29.66
C VAL A 86 37.18 -1.47 28.27
N LEU A 87 36.27 -2.29 27.74
CA LEU A 87 35.70 -2.06 26.42
C LEU A 87 34.90 -0.75 26.37
N GLN A 88 34.12 -0.47 27.42
CA GLN A 88 33.39 0.80 27.55
C GLN A 88 34.33 2.01 27.54
N ASP A 89 35.39 1.96 28.35
CA ASP A 89 36.35 3.05 28.49
C ASP A 89 37.12 3.28 27.18
N LEU A 90 37.45 2.22 26.45
CA LEU A 90 38.07 2.31 25.13
C LEU A 90 37.14 2.92 24.08
N ILE A 91 35.87 2.49 24.03
CA ILE A 91 34.87 3.07 23.12
C ILE A 91 34.74 4.57 23.40
N MET A 92 34.57 4.96 24.67
CA MET A 92 34.47 6.37 25.06
C MET A 92 35.76 7.14 24.76
N GLY A 93 36.94 6.53 24.97
CA GLY A 93 38.23 7.11 24.61
C GLY A 93 38.37 7.40 23.12
N LEU A 94 37.92 6.49 22.26
CA LEU A 94 37.90 6.68 20.80
C LEU A 94 36.97 7.80 20.36
N ILE A 95 35.77 7.89 20.94
CA ILE A 95 34.80 8.95 20.62
C ILE A 95 35.35 10.32 21.06
N ASN A 96 35.91 10.39 22.27
CA ASN A 96 36.45 11.63 22.83
C ASN A 96 37.70 12.14 22.09
N ALA A 97 38.49 11.24 21.51
CA ALA A 97 39.64 11.59 20.67
C ALA A 97 39.23 12.06 19.25
N GLY A 98 38.01 11.74 18.82
CA GLY A 98 37.48 12.07 17.51
C GLY A 98 36.66 13.38 17.47
N PRO A 99 36.24 13.80 16.27
CA PRO A 99 35.37 14.97 16.07
C PRO A 99 33.93 14.76 16.56
N GLU A 100 33.62 13.58 17.11
CA GLU A 100 32.32 13.15 17.62
C GLU A 100 32.12 13.49 19.11
N ALA A 101 33.17 13.86 19.83
CA ALA A 101 33.12 14.16 21.27
C ALA A 101 32.02 15.17 21.66
N GLN A 102 31.76 16.17 20.81
CA GLN A 102 30.73 17.19 21.04
C GLN A 102 29.31 16.74 20.65
N MET A 103 29.17 15.57 20.02
CA MET A 103 27.94 15.00 19.47
C MET A 103 27.45 13.77 20.24
N ILE A 104 28.05 13.46 21.39
CA ILE A 104 27.57 12.37 22.25
C ILE A 104 26.16 12.70 22.74
N ASP A 105 25.25 11.73 22.61
CA ASP A 105 23.85 11.82 23.01
C ASP A 105 23.10 13.03 22.43
N LYS A 106 23.45 13.41 21.19
CA LYS A 106 22.77 14.46 20.42
C LYS A 106 22.24 13.91 19.09
N PRO A 107 21.17 14.50 18.53
CA PRO A 107 20.68 14.12 17.20
C PRO A 107 21.78 14.22 16.13
N GLY A 108 21.90 13.19 15.30
CA GLY A 108 22.93 13.00 14.29
C GLY A 108 24.29 12.61 14.87
N GLY A 109 24.31 12.19 16.13
CA GLY A 109 25.50 11.94 16.94
C GLY A 109 25.73 10.47 17.26
N VAL A 110 26.44 10.23 18.37
CA VAL A 110 26.81 8.88 18.83
C VAL A 110 26.17 8.61 20.19
N PHE A 111 25.50 7.47 20.32
CA PHE A 111 24.84 7.00 21.52
C PHE A 111 25.47 5.67 21.96
N VAL A 112 26.02 5.59 23.16
CA VAL A 112 26.64 4.36 23.68
C VAL A 112 25.79 3.80 24.80
N ARG A 113 25.31 2.57 24.68
CA ARG A 113 24.46 1.90 25.67
C ARG A 113 25.04 0.56 26.08
N ARG A 114 24.91 0.20 27.36
CA ARG A 114 25.30 -1.12 27.85
C ARG A 114 24.16 -2.10 27.63
N ALA A 115 24.45 -3.29 27.14
CA ALA A 115 23.44 -4.31 26.89
C ALA A 115 22.66 -4.66 28.18
N GLU A 116 23.31 -4.65 29.34
CA GLU A 116 22.70 -4.92 30.65
C GLU A 116 21.61 -3.90 31.05
N GLU A 117 21.63 -2.70 30.48
CA GLU A 117 20.63 -1.65 30.72
C GLU A 117 19.40 -1.78 29.80
N LEU A 118 19.47 -2.68 28.80
CA LEU A 118 18.43 -2.87 27.80
C LEU A 118 17.60 -4.12 28.11
N SER A 119 16.29 -3.95 28.20
CA SER A 119 15.36 -5.09 28.18
C SER A 119 15.39 -5.80 26.82
N GLU A 120 14.85 -7.01 26.75
CA GLU A 120 14.78 -7.75 25.49
C GLU A 120 14.00 -7.00 24.41
N ASP A 121 12.85 -6.41 24.75
CA ASP A 121 12.02 -5.65 23.81
C ASP A 121 12.73 -4.39 23.28
N GLU A 122 13.59 -3.76 24.08
CA GLU A 122 14.37 -2.60 23.66
C GLU A 122 15.54 -2.97 22.76
N ARG A 123 16.18 -4.12 23.02
CA ARG A 123 17.19 -4.67 22.11
C ARG A 123 16.55 -5.03 20.78
N VAL A 124 15.34 -5.58 20.79
CA VAL A 124 14.57 -5.82 19.57
C VAL A 124 14.28 -4.48 18.89
N LEU A 125 13.69 -3.51 19.58
CA LEU A 125 13.37 -2.19 19.03
C LEU A 125 14.57 -1.57 18.30
N LEU A 126 15.72 -1.43 18.97
CA LEU A 126 16.94 -0.86 18.38
C LEU A 126 17.37 -1.58 17.10
N GLN A 127 17.35 -2.92 17.09
CA GLN A 127 17.68 -3.71 15.91
C GLN A 127 16.67 -3.52 14.78
N THR A 128 15.39 -3.40 15.09
CA THR A 128 14.33 -3.26 14.09
C THR A 128 14.30 -1.87 13.44
N VAL A 129 14.61 -0.81 14.18
CA VAL A 129 14.61 0.57 13.66
C VAL A 129 15.89 0.91 12.92
N ALA A 130 16.98 0.17 13.17
CA ALA A 130 18.23 0.36 12.47
C ALA A 130 18.09 0.09 10.97
N ARG A 131 18.66 1.01 10.16
CA ARG A 131 18.84 0.87 8.71
C ARG A 131 20.02 -0.05 8.39
N ILE A 132 21.02 -0.05 9.28
CA ILE A 132 22.22 -0.88 9.20
C ILE A 132 22.48 -1.46 10.60
N VAL A 133 22.64 -2.78 10.69
CA VAL A 133 23.06 -3.51 11.89
C VAL A 133 24.42 -4.13 11.59
N LEU A 134 25.42 -3.78 12.38
CA LEU A 134 26.77 -4.31 12.35
C LEU A 134 27.02 -5.09 13.64
N SER A 135 27.81 -6.15 13.55
CA SER A 135 28.24 -6.94 14.71
C SER A 135 29.70 -7.36 14.55
N ASP A 136 30.39 -7.50 15.67
CA ASP A 136 31.73 -8.03 15.84
C ASP A 136 31.85 -9.55 15.61
N THR A 137 30.73 -10.27 15.57
CA THR A 137 30.68 -11.72 15.29
C THR A 137 30.91 -12.08 13.82
N ALA A 138 30.90 -11.09 12.91
CA ALA A 138 31.26 -11.26 11.52
C ALA A 138 32.73 -10.84 11.27
N GLU A 139 33.45 -11.58 10.40
CA GLU A 139 34.91 -11.53 10.36
C GLU A 139 35.50 -10.15 9.96
N THR A 140 34.88 -9.39 9.03
CA THR A 140 35.27 -7.99 8.71
C THR A 140 34.11 -7.08 8.27
N LEU A 141 34.29 -5.74 8.33
CA LEU A 141 33.33 -4.77 7.79
C LEU A 141 33.12 -4.94 6.28
N ILE A 142 34.18 -5.27 5.53
CA ILE A 142 34.12 -5.44 4.07
C ILE A 142 33.23 -6.63 3.72
N GLU A 143 33.39 -7.77 4.38
CA GLU A 143 32.54 -8.95 4.12
C GLU A 143 31.09 -8.71 4.52
N GLN A 144 30.85 -7.98 5.62
CA GLN A 144 29.51 -7.53 5.98
C GLN A 144 28.90 -6.66 4.86
N VAL A 145 29.70 -5.81 4.20
CA VAL A 145 29.29 -4.96 3.07
C VAL A 145 29.14 -5.74 1.76
N GLU A 146 29.88 -6.81 1.56
CA GLU A 146 29.89 -7.60 0.32
C GLU A 146 28.92 -8.78 0.33
N ARG A 147 28.25 -9.06 1.46
CA ARG A 147 27.25 -10.12 1.59
C ARG A 147 26.27 -10.13 0.41
N ARG A 148 26.41 -11.12 -0.48
CA ARG A 148 25.55 -11.33 -1.65
C ARG A 148 24.32 -12.15 -1.26
N VAL A 149 23.19 -11.84 -1.88
CA VAL A 149 21.93 -12.60 -1.68
C VAL A 149 21.94 -13.83 -2.57
N SER A 150 21.44 -14.94 -2.04
CA SER A 150 20.94 -16.02 -2.89
C SER A 150 19.74 -15.51 -3.71
N PRO A 151 19.64 -15.85 -5.01
CA PRO A 151 18.51 -15.45 -5.83
C PRO A 151 17.20 -15.93 -5.20
N GLU A 152 16.24 -15.03 -5.11
CA GLU A 152 14.94 -15.29 -4.49
C GLU A 152 14.15 -16.31 -5.33
N ARG A 153 13.50 -17.27 -4.67
CA ARG A 153 12.61 -18.23 -5.35
C ARG A 153 11.30 -17.54 -5.75
N ALA A 154 11.29 -16.95 -6.93
CA ALA A 154 10.05 -16.53 -7.59
C ALA A 154 9.24 -17.76 -8.06
N SER A 155 7.92 -17.59 -8.21
CA SER A 155 7.11 -18.58 -8.92
C SER A 155 7.64 -18.80 -10.35
N ASP A 156 7.37 -19.98 -10.90
CA ASP A 156 7.62 -20.30 -12.30
C ASP A 156 6.97 -19.27 -13.23
N ARG A 157 7.60 -19.07 -14.39
CA ARG A 157 7.03 -18.28 -15.47
C ARG A 157 5.75 -18.94 -15.98
N LEU A 158 4.78 -18.11 -16.34
CA LEU A 158 3.62 -18.56 -17.09
C LEU A 158 4.08 -18.88 -18.51
N GLU A 159 3.75 -20.08 -18.97
CA GLU A 159 3.91 -20.51 -20.35
C GLU A 159 2.50 -20.71 -20.91
N PRO A 160 1.95 -19.71 -21.63
CA PRO A 160 0.59 -19.81 -22.12
C PRO A 160 0.47 -20.94 -23.15
N PRO A 161 -0.55 -21.80 -23.05
CA PRO A 161 -0.78 -22.87 -24.02
C PRO A 161 -1.16 -22.34 -25.42
N HIS A 162 -1.65 -21.11 -25.51
CA HIS A 162 -2.10 -20.50 -26.77
C HIS A 162 -1.36 -19.20 -27.07
N ALA A 163 -1.15 -18.94 -28.36
CA ALA A 163 -0.60 -17.69 -28.84
C ALA A 163 -1.61 -16.54 -28.63
N LEU A 164 -1.09 -15.33 -28.44
CA LEU A 164 -1.90 -14.11 -28.44
C LEU A 164 -2.56 -13.95 -29.82
N VAL A 165 -3.88 -13.79 -29.81
CA VAL A 165 -4.66 -13.44 -31.00
C VAL A 165 -4.92 -11.94 -30.95
N GLU A 166 -4.88 -11.29 -32.10
CA GLU A 166 -5.23 -9.88 -32.17
C GLU A 166 -6.75 -9.72 -31.98
N GLU A 167 -7.13 -9.11 -30.85
CA GLU A 167 -8.53 -8.87 -30.52
C GLU A 167 -9.01 -7.55 -31.15
N PRO A 168 -10.24 -7.53 -31.70
CA PRO A 168 -10.82 -6.31 -32.26
C PRO A 168 -11.10 -5.29 -31.16
N VAL A 169 -11.07 -4.01 -31.56
CA VAL A 169 -11.51 -2.90 -30.71
C VAL A 169 -13.03 -2.84 -30.76
N TYR A 170 -13.67 -2.78 -29.59
CA TYR A 170 -15.12 -2.67 -29.49
C TYR A 170 -15.50 -1.21 -29.19
N PRO A 171 -16.31 -0.55 -30.05
CA PRO A 171 -16.74 0.81 -29.81
C PRO A 171 -17.71 0.86 -28.62
N LEU A 172 -17.71 1.98 -27.90
CA LEU A 172 -18.63 2.16 -26.79
C LEU A 172 -20.05 2.43 -27.30
N ALA A 173 -21.04 1.87 -26.60
CA ALA A 173 -22.43 2.17 -26.87
C ALA A 173 -22.74 3.63 -26.50
N ALA A 174 -23.49 4.32 -27.36
CA ALA A 174 -23.97 5.66 -27.07
C ALA A 174 -24.84 5.66 -25.81
N ARG A 175 -24.64 6.68 -24.95
CA ARG A 175 -25.42 6.88 -23.73
C ARG A 175 -26.09 8.24 -23.76
N GLU A 176 -27.38 8.24 -23.39
CA GLU A 176 -28.11 9.47 -23.17
C GLU A 176 -27.52 10.20 -21.96
N ARG A 177 -27.18 11.46 -22.17
CA ARG A 177 -26.54 12.32 -21.17
C ARG A 177 -27.09 13.74 -21.31
N ILE A 178 -27.38 14.37 -20.18
CA ILE A 178 -27.65 15.81 -20.12
C ILE A 178 -26.34 16.55 -19.82
N PHE A 179 -26.24 17.80 -20.27
CA PHE A 179 -25.04 18.65 -20.10
C PHE A 179 -23.73 17.99 -20.57
N SER A 180 -23.78 17.34 -21.73
CA SER A 180 -22.60 16.68 -22.33
C SER A 180 -21.53 17.69 -22.75
N ASN A 181 -20.27 17.40 -22.43
CA ASN A 181 -19.10 18.17 -22.84
C ASN A 181 -18.19 17.43 -23.85
N GLY A 182 -18.71 16.36 -24.46
CA GLY A 182 -17.97 15.49 -25.38
C GLY A 182 -17.47 14.21 -24.68
N LEU A 183 -16.69 14.36 -23.61
CA LEU A 183 -16.14 13.22 -22.85
C LEU A 183 -17.09 12.74 -21.76
N GLY A 184 -17.85 13.64 -21.12
CA GLY A 184 -18.76 13.29 -20.05
C GLY A 184 -20.02 14.14 -19.98
N GLY A 185 -20.94 13.73 -19.11
CA GLY A 185 -22.23 14.39 -18.86
C GLY A 185 -23.01 13.63 -17.80
N PHE A 186 -24.09 14.22 -17.29
CA PHE A 186 -24.92 13.57 -16.27
C PHE A 186 -25.90 12.58 -16.89
N THR A 187 -26.29 11.55 -16.14
CA THR A 187 -27.46 10.73 -16.46
C THR A 187 -28.73 11.60 -16.53
N PRO A 188 -29.80 11.17 -17.23
CA PRO A 188 -31.04 11.94 -17.31
C PRO A 188 -31.67 12.28 -15.96
N ASP A 189 -31.46 11.45 -14.93
CA ASP A 189 -31.90 11.68 -13.55
C ASP A 189 -30.91 12.52 -12.72
N GLY A 190 -29.75 12.87 -13.26
CA GLY A 190 -28.74 13.70 -12.61
C GLY A 190 -27.92 13.02 -11.52
N HIS A 191 -28.13 11.72 -11.24
CA HIS A 191 -27.52 11.04 -10.09
C HIS A 191 -26.11 10.49 -10.34
N GLU A 192 -25.70 10.35 -11.61
CA GLU A 192 -24.35 9.94 -11.97
C GLU A 192 -23.74 10.88 -13.00
N TYR A 193 -22.43 11.10 -12.90
CA TYR A 193 -21.63 11.72 -13.95
C TYR A 193 -20.92 10.63 -14.76
N VAL A 194 -21.28 10.51 -16.03
CA VAL A 194 -20.83 9.46 -16.95
C VAL A 194 -19.72 9.99 -17.84
N ILE A 195 -18.57 9.33 -17.82
CA ILE A 195 -17.37 9.63 -18.58
C ILE A 195 -17.15 8.47 -19.56
N THR A 196 -17.01 8.80 -20.84
CA THR A 196 -16.80 7.86 -21.94
C THR A 196 -15.44 8.15 -22.55
N LEU A 197 -14.53 7.18 -22.49
CA LEU A 197 -13.17 7.29 -23.01
C LEU A 197 -12.96 6.24 -24.10
N GLU A 198 -12.94 6.66 -25.36
CA GLU A 198 -12.54 5.77 -26.45
C GLU A 198 -11.03 5.46 -26.38
N PRO A 199 -10.53 4.45 -27.12
CA PRO A 199 -9.12 4.12 -27.13
C PRO A 199 -8.24 5.34 -27.48
N GLY A 200 -7.31 5.66 -26.59
CA GLY A 200 -6.41 6.82 -26.73
C GLY A 200 -6.92 8.11 -26.07
N ASP A 201 -8.20 8.20 -25.71
CA ASP A 201 -8.73 9.38 -25.03
C ASP A 201 -8.22 9.47 -23.60
N THR A 202 -8.07 10.70 -23.11
CA THR A 202 -7.85 11.04 -21.70
C THR A 202 -8.65 12.29 -21.38
N THR A 203 -9.10 12.44 -20.14
CA THR A 203 -9.62 13.72 -19.68
C THR A 203 -8.50 14.78 -19.63
N PRO A 204 -8.82 16.09 -19.68
CA PRO A 204 -7.82 17.15 -19.60
C PRO A 204 -7.08 17.20 -18.25
N ALA A 205 -7.73 16.71 -17.20
CA ALA A 205 -7.21 16.50 -15.86
C ALA A 205 -7.98 15.34 -15.21
N PRO A 206 -7.44 14.68 -14.17
CA PRO A 206 -8.17 13.63 -13.46
C PRO A 206 -9.50 14.15 -12.92
N TRP A 207 -10.58 13.55 -13.40
CA TRP A 207 -11.94 13.76 -12.91
C TRP A 207 -12.19 12.71 -11.85
N VAL A 208 -12.32 13.15 -10.61
CA VAL A 208 -12.34 12.24 -9.46
C VAL A 208 -13.66 12.25 -8.72
N ASN A 209 -13.96 11.13 -8.09
CA ASN A 209 -14.93 11.03 -7.02
C ASN A 209 -14.21 10.89 -5.68
N VAL A 210 -14.63 11.66 -4.69
CA VAL A 210 -14.23 11.44 -3.29
C VAL A 210 -15.34 10.63 -2.65
N ILE A 211 -15.02 9.42 -2.22
CA ILE A 211 -15.94 8.49 -1.60
C ILE A 211 -15.50 8.31 -0.15
N ALA A 212 -16.27 8.84 0.80
CA ALA A 212 -15.90 8.78 2.21
C ALA A 212 -17.10 8.47 3.10
N SER A 213 -16.81 7.83 4.23
CA SER A 213 -17.65 7.72 5.42
C SER A 213 -16.86 8.26 6.62
N PRO A 214 -17.46 8.35 7.82
CA PRO A 214 -16.71 8.75 9.02
C PRO A 214 -15.51 7.86 9.37
N HIS A 215 -15.43 6.65 8.81
CA HIS A 215 -14.45 5.63 9.20
C HIS A 215 -13.34 5.42 8.16
N ILE A 216 -13.62 5.65 6.88
CA ILE A 216 -12.69 5.39 5.79
C ILE A 216 -13.07 6.25 4.59
N GLY A 217 -12.09 6.59 3.76
CA GLY A 217 -12.35 7.19 2.47
C GLY A 217 -11.34 6.82 1.41
N THR A 218 -11.72 7.08 0.17
CA THR A 218 -10.89 6.89 -1.00
C THR A 218 -11.21 7.96 -2.04
N VAL A 219 -10.19 8.43 -2.76
CA VAL A 219 -10.38 9.24 -3.97
C VAL A 219 -10.13 8.32 -5.16
N VAL A 220 -11.01 8.36 -6.14
CA VAL A 220 -10.93 7.51 -7.34
C VAL A 220 -11.08 8.38 -8.59
N SER A 221 -10.13 8.32 -9.52
CA SER A 221 -10.21 9.00 -10.82
C SER A 221 -10.96 8.20 -11.86
N GLU A 222 -11.31 8.84 -12.99
CA GLU A 222 -11.89 8.19 -14.16
C GLU A 222 -10.95 7.18 -14.83
N SER A 223 -9.65 7.30 -14.58
CA SER A 223 -8.62 6.36 -15.02
C SER A 223 -8.47 5.16 -14.07
N GLY A 224 -9.12 5.19 -12.90
CA GLY A 224 -9.08 4.15 -11.87
C GLY A 224 -7.93 4.31 -10.87
N SER A 225 -7.22 5.44 -10.90
CA SER A 225 -6.23 5.76 -9.88
C SER A 225 -6.92 5.96 -8.54
N ALA A 226 -6.33 5.45 -7.47
CA ALA A 226 -6.89 5.57 -6.15
C ALA A 226 -5.85 5.67 -5.03
N TYR A 227 -6.23 6.39 -3.98
CA TYR A 227 -5.62 6.28 -2.67
C TYR A 227 -6.72 6.17 -1.60
N THR A 228 -6.40 5.50 -0.50
CA THR A 228 -7.34 5.12 0.56
C THR A 228 -6.74 5.41 1.92
N TRP A 229 -7.56 5.90 2.85
CA TRP A 229 -7.19 6.19 4.24
C TRP A 229 -8.27 5.71 5.19
N ALA A 230 -7.90 5.43 6.44
CA ALA A 230 -8.85 5.14 7.52
C ALA A 230 -8.81 6.29 8.53
N GLU A 231 -9.97 6.82 8.90
CA GLU A 231 -10.20 7.96 9.82
C GLU A 231 -9.54 9.29 9.41
N ASN A 232 -8.23 9.32 9.16
CA ASN A 232 -7.46 10.52 8.86
C ASN A 232 -6.69 10.40 7.53
N ALA A 233 -7.06 11.23 6.55
CA ALA A 233 -6.46 11.26 5.21
C ALA A 233 -5.00 11.73 5.17
N HIS A 234 -4.52 12.35 6.24
CA HIS A 234 -3.13 12.77 6.40
C HIS A 234 -2.30 11.77 7.19
N GLU A 235 -2.72 11.44 8.41
CA GLU A 235 -1.90 10.69 9.37
C GLU A 235 -1.98 9.17 9.19
N PHE A 236 -3.08 8.64 8.62
CA PHE A 236 -3.29 7.19 8.51
C PHE A 236 -3.78 6.76 7.12
N ARG A 237 -2.92 7.02 6.12
CA ARG A 237 -3.10 6.50 4.77
C ARG A 237 -2.79 5.01 4.72
N LEU A 238 -3.63 4.27 4.01
CA LEU A 238 -3.45 2.84 3.76
C LEU A 238 -2.65 2.63 2.47
N THR A 239 -2.96 3.41 1.42
CA THR A 239 -2.28 3.43 0.13
C THR A 239 -1.74 4.84 -0.21
N PRO A 240 -0.68 4.95 -1.04
CA PRO A 240 0.00 6.22 -1.26
C PRO A 240 -0.85 7.22 -2.03
N TRP A 241 -0.74 8.48 -1.63
CA TRP A 241 -1.20 9.62 -2.41
C TRP A 241 -0.02 10.24 -3.16
N HIS A 242 -0.23 10.54 -4.44
CA HIS A 242 0.74 11.19 -5.30
C HIS A 242 0.25 12.59 -5.67
N ASN A 243 1.01 13.62 -5.32
CA ASN A 243 0.75 14.99 -5.78
C ASN A 243 1.56 15.28 -7.05
N ASP A 244 1.35 14.48 -8.09
CA ASP A 244 2.05 14.62 -9.37
C ASP A 244 1.18 15.45 -10.33
N PRO A 245 1.65 16.63 -10.79
CA PRO A 245 0.88 17.46 -11.71
C PRO A 245 0.82 16.92 -13.14
N LEU A 246 1.64 15.92 -13.50
CA LEU A 246 1.76 15.38 -14.84
C LEU A 246 1.08 14.01 -15.02
N SER A 247 1.02 13.21 -13.96
CA SER A 247 0.61 11.81 -14.06
C SER A 247 -0.37 11.41 -12.96
N ASP A 248 -1.44 10.71 -13.34
CA ASP A 248 -2.40 10.11 -12.41
C ASP A 248 -1.91 8.75 -11.90
N SER A 249 -0.89 8.78 -11.04
CA SER A 249 -0.26 7.57 -10.49
C SER A 249 -1.08 7.01 -9.32
N SER A 250 -1.18 5.67 -9.27
CA SER A 250 -1.95 4.96 -8.25
C SER A 250 -1.09 3.99 -7.45
N GLY A 251 -1.37 3.88 -6.16
CA GLY A 251 -0.89 2.80 -5.31
C GLY A 251 -1.77 1.55 -5.34
N GLU A 252 -2.89 1.60 -6.05
CA GLU A 252 -3.87 0.53 -6.17
C GLU A 252 -4.03 0.10 -7.62
N ALA A 253 -4.08 -1.21 -7.87
CA ALA A 253 -4.19 -1.74 -9.22
C ALA A 253 -4.99 -3.04 -9.27
N PHE A 254 -5.77 -3.19 -10.34
CA PHE A 254 -6.54 -4.39 -10.64
C PHE A 254 -6.23 -4.88 -12.04
N TYR A 255 -6.15 -6.20 -12.21
CA TYR A 255 -5.81 -6.84 -13.48
C TYR A 255 -6.69 -8.05 -13.71
N LEU A 256 -7.21 -8.16 -14.93
CA LEU A 256 -7.72 -9.38 -15.51
C LEU A 256 -6.66 -9.98 -16.41
N ARG A 257 -6.40 -11.27 -16.27
CA ARG A 257 -5.51 -12.03 -17.15
C ARG A 257 -6.21 -13.25 -17.68
N ASP A 258 -6.11 -13.48 -18.97
CA ASP A 258 -6.48 -14.74 -19.60
C ASP A 258 -5.36 -15.77 -19.36
N GLU A 259 -5.65 -16.87 -18.67
CA GLU A 259 -4.65 -17.87 -18.31
C GLU A 259 -4.24 -18.75 -19.51
N GLU A 260 -5.02 -18.77 -20.59
CA GLU A 260 -4.74 -19.54 -21.79
C GLU A 260 -3.76 -18.82 -22.74
N THR A 261 -3.84 -17.49 -22.80
CA THR A 261 -3.02 -16.67 -23.71
C THR A 261 -1.95 -15.84 -22.99
N GLY A 262 -2.12 -15.62 -21.68
CA GLY A 262 -1.29 -14.73 -20.88
C GLY A 262 -1.55 -13.23 -21.13
N ALA A 263 -2.52 -12.88 -21.98
CA ALA A 263 -2.95 -11.50 -22.16
C ALA A 263 -3.54 -10.94 -20.87
N PHE A 264 -3.23 -9.70 -20.52
CA PHE A 264 -3.83 -9.04 -19.37
C PHE A 264 -4.11 -7.57 -19.64
N TRP A 265 -5.11 -7.06 -18.94
CA TRP A 265 -5.54 -5.67 -18.97
C TRP A 265 -6.16 -5.31 -17.61
N SER A 266 -6.38 -4.02 -17.39
CA SER A 266 -7.06 -3.50 -16.22
C SER A 266 -8.56 -3.32 -16.50
N PRO A 267 -9.45 -3.62 -15.53
CA PRO A 267 -10.88 -3.30 -15.62
C PRO A 267 -11.15 -1.79 -15.60
N THR A 268 -10.14 -1.00 -15.24
CA THR A 268 -10.05 0.46 -15.31
C THR A 268 -9.04 0.87 -16.40
N PRO A 269 -9.07 2.12 -16.92
CA PRO A 269 -8.11 2.57 -17.93
C PRO A 269 -6.63 2.41 -17.54
N ALA A 270 -6.29 2.62 -16.27
CA ALA A 270 -4.95 2.42 -15.71
C ALA A 270 -4.95 1.25 -14.70
N PRO A 271 -3.81 0.62 -14.42
CA PRO A 271 -2.48 0.89 -15.01
C PRO A 271 -2.18 0.14 -16.30
N ALA A 272 -2.89 -0.94 -16.65
CA ALA A 272 -2.67 -1.72 -17.87
C ALA A 272 -3.85 -1.53 -18.83
N ARG A 273 -3.84 -0.44 -19.60
CA ARG A 273 -4.97 -0.07 -20.47
C ARG A 273 -5.26 -1.17 -21.50
N GLY A 274 -6.53 -1.53 -21.58
CA GLY A 274 -7.08 -2.39 -22.62
C GLY A 274 -7.13 -1.72 -23.98
N ARG A 275 -7.54 -2.48 -24.99
CA ARG A 275 -7.63 -2.04 -26.39
C ARG A 275 -8.94 -1.30 -26.69
N SER A 276 -10.02 -1.64 -26.00
CA SER A 276 -11.35 -1.03 -26.17
C SER A 276 -11.56 0.19 -25.27
N GLY A 277 -12.64 0.93 -25.53
CA GLY A 277 -13.01 2.06 -24.69
C GLY A 277 -13.44 1.66 -23.27
N TYR A 278 -13.52 2.66 -22.41
CA TYR A 278 -13.96 2.53 -21.02
C TYR A 278 -15.11 3.51 -20.74
N VAL A 279 -16.03 3.10 -19.87
CA VAL A 279 -17.00 4.02 -19.25
C VAL A 279 -16.74 4.09 -17.75
N CYS A 280 -16.57 5.29 -17.22
CA CYS A 280 -16.57 5.55 -15.78
C CYS A 280 -17.87 6.26 -15.41
N ARG A 281 -18.50 5.83 -14.31
CA ARG A 281 -19.66 6.50 -13.71
C ARG A 281 -19.31 6.86 -12.28
N HIS A 282 -19.27 8.15 -11.99
CA HIS A 282 -19.21 8.63 -10.62
C HIS A 282 -20.62 8.84 -10.12
N GLY A 283 -20.98 8.23 -8.99
CA GLY A 283 -22.25 8.42 -8.32
C GLY A 283 -22.05 8.82 -6.86
N PHE A 284 -23.15 8.98 -6.14
CA PHE A 284 -23.10 9.33 -4.73
C PHE A 284 -22.63 8.13 -3.87
N GLY A 285 -21.38 8.20 -3.41
CA GLY A 285 -20.76 7.19 -2.55
C GLY A 285 -20.16 6.00 -3.27
N TYR A 286 -20.14 6.00 -4.60
CA TYR A 286 -19.55 4.92 -5.39
C TYR A 286 -19.04 5.41 -6.76
N SER A 287 -18.16 4.61 -7.36
CA SER A 287 -17.76 4.74 -8.77
C SER A 287 -17.84 3.40 -9.47
N VAL A 288 -18.21 3.38 -10.75
CA VAL A 288 -18.30 2.17 -11.57
C VAL A 288 -17.47 2.33 -12.83
N PHE A 289 -16.71 1.29 -13.18
CA PHE A 289 -15.96 1.21 -14.43
C PHE A 289 -16.49 0.06 -15.26
N GLU A 290 -16.77 0.31 -16.53
CA GLU A 290 -17.27 -0.67 -17.47
C GLU A 290 -16.28 -0.79 -18.63
N HIS A 291 -15.94 -2.03 -18.97
CA HIS A 291 -15.00 -2.33 -20.03
C HIS A 291 -15.33 -3.67 -20.70
N TYR A 292 -14.97 -3.78 -21.98
CA TYR A 292 -15.17 -5.00 -22.74
C TYR A 292 -13.92 -5.32 -23.56
N GLU A 293 -13.32 -6.47 -23.30
CA GLU A 293 -12.11 -6.92 -23.99
C GLU A 293 -12.09 -8.44 -24.14
N ALA A 294 -11.62 -8.90 -25.29
CA ALA A 294 -11.40 -10.32 -25.57
C ALA A 294 -12.61 -11.22 -25.24
N GLY A 295 -13.84 -10.76 -25.49
CA GLY A 295 -15.05 -11.52 -25.18
C GLY A 295 -15.50 -11.48 -23.71
N ILE A 296 -14.86 -10.68 -22.86
CA ILE A 296 -15.17 -10.54 -21.43
C ILE A 296 -15.68 -9.13 -21.17
N ALA A 297 -16.88 -9.02 -20.62
CA ALA A 297 -17.40 -7.77 -20.06
C ALA A 297 -17.04 -7.70 -18.58
N SER A 298 -16.48 -6.57 -18.13
CA SER A 298 -16.18 -6.30 -16.72
C SER A 298 -16.87 -5.03 -16.25
N GLU A 299 -17.50 -5.11 -15.08
CA GLU A 299 -17.96 -3.95 -14.31
C GLU A 299 -17.22 -3.95 -12.96
N LEU A 300 -16.51 -2.87 -12.63
CA LEU A 300 -15.81 -2.69 -11.35
C LEU A 300 -16.48 -1.59 -10.54
N PHE A 301 -17.02 -1.93 -9.38
CA PHE A 301 -17.58 -1.00 -8.41
C PHE A 301 -16.57 -0.71 -7.32
N THR A 302 -16.37 0.57 -7.00
CA THR A 302 -15.62 1.03 -5.84
C THR A 302 -16.52 1.83 -4.91
N TYR A 303 -16.59 1.47 -3.64
CA TYR A 303 -17.33 2.18 -2.60
C TYR A 303 -16.78 1.84 -1.21
N VAL A 304 -17.30 2.50 -0.17
CA VAL A 304 -16.89 2.25 1.23
C VAL A 304 -18.10 1.95 2.11
N ALA A 305 -17.89 1.16 3.17
CA ALA A 305 -18.92 0.95 4.18
C ALA A 305 -19.23 2.26 4.91
N MET A 306 -20.51 2.50 5.17
CA MET A 306 -20.96 3.65 5.95
C MET A 306 -20.69 3.50 7.46
N ASP A 307 -20.54 2.27 7.94
CA ASP A 307 -20.47 1.92 9.37
C ASP A 307 -19.18 1.18 9.77
N ALA A 308 -18.22 1.03 8.85
CA ALA A 308 -16.98 0.33 9.11
C ALA A 308 -15.84 0.87 8.24
N PRO A 309 -14.58 0.76 8.69
CA PRO A 309 -13.40 1.16 7.92
C PRO A 309 -13.04 0.14 6.83
N VAL A 310 -13.97 -0.10 5.89
CA VAL A 310 -13.86 -1.09 4.81
C VAL A 310 -14.16 -0.46 3.46
N LYS A 311 -13.21 -0.57 2.53
CA LYS A 311 -13.36 -0.27 1.11
C LYS A 311 -13.68 -1.56 0.36
N PHE A 312 -14.59 -1.46 -0.59
CA PHE A 312 -14.97 -2.52 -1.49
C PHE A 312 -14.46 -2.24 -2.89
N VAL A 313 -13.96 -3.28 -3.53
CA VAL A 313 -13.79 -3.34 -4.98
C VAL A 313 -14.49 -4.61 -5.47
N VAL A 314 -15.66 -4.44 -6.07
CA VAL A 314 -16.47 -5.55 -6.58
C VAL A 314 -16.34 -5.61 -8.08
N VAL A 315 -15.86 -6.74 -8.60
CA VAL A 315 -15.68 -6.97 -10.03
C VAL A 315 -16.67 -8.01 -10.51
N LYS A 316 -17.60 -7.59 -11.35
CA LYS A 316 -18.55 -8.46 -12.04
C LYS A 316 -18.02 -8.76 -13.44
N LEU A 317 -17.82 -10.04 -13.71
CA LEU A 317 -17.30 -10.54 -14.98
C LEU A 317 -18.37 -11.34 -15.69
N ARG A 318 -18.60 -11.05 -16.97
CA ARG A 318 -19.45 -11.83 -17.86
C ARG A 318 -18.67 -12.34 -19.05
N ASN A 319 -18.68 -13.65 -19.25
CA ASN A 319 -18.13 -14.27 -20.43
C ASN A 319 -19.13 -14.17 -21.58
N SER A 320 -18.92 -13.23 -22.49
CA SER A 320 -19.73 -13.03 -23.70
C SER A 320 -19.21 -13.83 -24.90
N SER A 321 -18.15 -14.62 -24.72
CA SER A 321 -17.65 -15.54 -25.73
C SER A 321 -18.47 -16.83 -25.79
N LYS A 322 -18.26 -17.61 -26.86
CA LYS A 322 -18.95 -18.91 -27.07
C LYS A 322 -18.22 -20.11 -26.43
N ARG A 323 -17.17 -19.88 -25.67
CA ARG A 323 -16.34 -20.92 -25.04
C ARG A 323 -16.13 -20.64 -23.56
N ALA A 324 -15.78 -21.68 -22.80
CA ALA A 324 -15.32 -21.48 -21.43
C ALA A 324 -14.00 -20.69 -21.41
N ARG A 325 -13.77 -19.94 -20.32
CA ARG A 325 -12.60 -19.09 -20.12
C ARG A 325 -12.03 -19.31 -18.73
N SER A 326 -10.73 -19.53 -18.68
CA SER A 326 -9.94 -19.54 -17.46
C SER A 326 -9.23 -18.19 -17.31
N LEU A 327 -9.62 -17.43 -16.30
CA LEU A 327 -9.10 -16.10 -16.02
C LEU A 327 -8.42 -16.07 -14.64
N SER A 328 -7.54 -15.10 -14.42
CA SER A 328 -7.22 -14.65 -13.07
C SER A 328 -7.56 -13.17 -12.88
N LEU A 329 -7.99 -12.85 -11.66
CA LEU A 329 -8.24 -11.49 -11.21
C LEU A 329 -7.27 -11.19 -10.06
N THR A 330 -6.50 -10.13 -10.23
CA THR A 330 -5.44 -9.73 -9.29
C THR A 330 -5.70 -8.34 -8.76
N GLY A 331 -5.73 -8.20 -7.44
CA GLY A 331 -5.73 -6.91 -6.73
C GLY A 331 -4.37 -6.64 -6.11
N TYR A 332 -3.94 -5.38 -6.15
CA TYR A 332 -2.68 -4.90 -5.59
C TYR A 332 -2.90 -3.58 -4.84
N TRP A 333 -2.34 -3.50 -3.64
CA TRP A 333 -2.30 -2.30 -2.80
C TRP A 333 -0.89 -2.07 -2.29
N GLU A 334 -0.31 -0.92 -2.62
CA GLU A 334 0.94 -0.45 -2.04
C GLU A 334 0.70 0.05 -0.61
N LEU A 335 1.39 -0.52 0.39
CA LEU A 335 1.09 -0.24 1.79
C LEU A 335 1.89 0.96 2.32
N VAL A 336 1.17 1.92 2.92
CA VAL A 336 1.76 3.08 3.62
C VAL A 336 1.67 2.91 5.13
N MET A 337 0.48 2.65 5.67
CA MET A 337 0.20 2.51 7.10
C MET A 337 0.72 3.69 7.95
N GLY A 338 0.40 4.91 7.53
CA GLY A 338 0.83 6.14 8.20
C GLY A 338 0.79 7.34 7.26
N GLU A 339 1.53 8.40 7.59
CA GLU A 339 1.59 9.61 6.75
C GLU A 339 2.41 9.39 5.47
N TRP A 340 3.66 8.93 5.64
CA TRP A 340 4.60 8.74 4.54
C TRP A 340 5.08 7.30 4.43
N ARG A 341 5.11 6.81 3.19
CA ARG A 341 5.60 5.45 2.90
C ARG A 341 7.04 5.23 3.34
N HIS A 342 7.95 6.14 3.01
CA HIS A 342 9.39 5.94 3.24
C HIS A 342 9.76 5.89 4.74
N ALA A 343 8.93 6.50 5.60
CA ALA A 343 9.05 6.44 7.05
C ALA A 343 8.52 5.10 7.60
N ASN A 344 7.47 4.53 7.01
CA ASN A 344 6.79 3.36 7.55
C ASN A 344 7.22 2.02 6.93
N MET A 345 7.63 2.00 5.65
CA MET A 345 7.83 0.78 4.85
C MET A 345 8.71 -0.27 5.52
N MET A 346 9.70 0.17 6.29
CA MET A 346 10.70 -0.69 6.89
C MET A 346 10.16 -1.41 8.15
N HIS A 347 9.06 -0.92 8.73
CA HIS A 347 8.45 -1.43 9.95
C HIS A 347 7.18 -2.25 9.69
N ILE A 348 6.68 -2.24 8.46
CA ILE A 348 5.51 -3.02 8.07
C ILE A 348 5.88 -4.50 8.00
N VAL A 349 5.10 -5.32 8.70
CA VAL A 349 5.16 -6.77 8.68
C VAL A 349 3.86 -7.28 8.08
N THR A 350 3.97 -8.04 7.00
CA THR A 350 2.82 -8.71 6.36
C THR A 350 2.72 -10.16 6.81
N GLU A 351 1.52 -10.69 6.90
CA GLU A 351 1.26 -12.09 7.21
C GLU A 351 -0.04 -12.56 6.54
N THR A 352 -0.18 -13.86 6.33
CA THR A 352 -1.44 -14.46 5.89
C THR A 352 -2.18 -14.97 7.12
N ASP A 353 -3.39 -14.48 7.37
CA ASP A 353 -4.19 -14.95 8.50
C ASP A 353 -4.69 -16.38 8.22
N PRO A 354 -4.39 -17.37 9.07
CA PRO A 354 -4.74 -18.77 8.79
C PRO A 354 -6.25 -19.05 8.80
N HIS A 355 -7.06 -18.20 9.43
CA HIS A 355 -8.50 -18.41 9.59
C HIS A 355 -9.29 -17.90 8.38
N SER A 356 -9.04 -16.67 7.98
CA SER A 356 -9.70 -16.02 6.84
C SER A 356 -8.96 -16.24 5.52
N GLY A 357 -7.65 -16.52 5.59
CA GLY A 357 -6.67 -16.50 4.50
C GLY A 357 -6.53 -15.13 3.83
N ALA A 358 -6.88 -14.06 4.54
CA ALA A 358 -6.60 -12.68 4.14
C ALA A 358 -5.12 -12.34 4.36
N LEU A 359 -4.66 -11.30 3.69
CA LEU A 359 -3.34 -10.72 3.95
C LEU A 359 -3.51 -9.61 4.99
N PHE A 360 -2.83 -9.74 6.11
CA PHE A 360 -2.75 -8.75 7.17
C PHE A 360 -1.41 -8.02 7.13
N ALA A 361 -1.42 -6.77 7.55
CA ALA A 361 -0.26 -5.93 7.71
C ALA A 361 -0.33 -5.17 9.03
N ARG A 362 0.79 -5.11 9.75
CA ARG A 362 0.94 -4.41 11.03
C ARG A 362 2.23 -3.59 11.05
N ASN A 363 2.22 -2.50 11.82
CA ASN A 363 3.38 -1.64 12.01
C ASN A 363 3.45 -1.19 13.48
N ALA A 364 4.14 -1.96 14.31
CA ALA A 364 4.28 -1.66 15.74
C ALA A 364 5.05 -0.36 16.04
N TYR A 365 5.84 0.13 15.08
CA TYR A 365 6.63 1.35 15.25
C TYR A 365 5.81 2.63 15.03
N GLY A 366 4.83 2.57 14.13
CA GLY A 366 4.05 3.73 13.70
C GLY A 366 3.06 4.21 14.76
N ARG A 367 3.00 5.53 14.96
CA ARG A 367 2.22 6.16 16.05
C ARG A 367 0.72 5.89 15.96
N GLU A 368 0.12 6.11 14.79
CA GLU A 368 -1.33 5.95 14.58
C GLU A 368 -1.76 4.49 14.31
N CYS A 369 -0.81 3.61 14.04
CA CYS A 369 -1.07 2.26 13.51
C CYS A 369 -0.46 1.11 14.34
N ALA A 370 0.22 1.41 15.45
CA ALA A 370 0.87 0.42 16.33
C ALA A 370 -0.08 -0.71 16.74
N ASN A 371 -1.32 -0.36 17.08
CA ASN A 371 -2.36 -1.28 17.52
C ASN A 371 -3.45 -1.39 16.46
N ARG A 372 -3.08 -1.47 15.18
CA ARG A 372 -4.03 -1.65 14.09
C ARG A 372 -3.56 -2.72 13.12
N VAL A 373 -4.52 -3.38 12.50
CA VAL A 373 -4.30 -4.33 11.40
C VAL A 373 -4.90 -3.75 10.13
N VAL A 374 -4.09 -3.61 9.09
CA VAL A 374 -4.58 -3.38 7.74
C VAL A 374 -4.79 -4.73 7.08
N PHE A 375 -5.92 -4.93 6.42
CA PHE A 375 -6.27 -6.21 5.83
C PHE A 375 -6.70 -6.07 4.37
N ALA A 376 -6.37 -7.08 3.56
CA ALA A 376 -6.85 -7.26 2.20
C ALA A 376 -7.38 -8.71 2.04
N HIS A 377 -8.56 -8.86 1.44
CA HIS A 377 -9.18 -10.17 1.21
C HIS A 377 -9.90 -10.21 -0.14
N VAL A 378 -10.04 -11.41 -0.70
CA VAL A 378 -10.88 -11.69 -1.88
C VAL A 378 -11.86 -12.82 -1.57
N SER A 379 -13.09 -12.70 -2.05
CA SER A 379 -14.17 -13.68 -1.82
C SER A 379 -13.84 -15.09 -2.33
N GLU A 380 -12.97 -15.17 -3.33
CA GLU A 380 -12.55 -16.43 -3.95
C GLU A 380 -11.65 -17.26 -3.03
N ARG A 381 -11.93 -18.57 -2.98
CA ARG A 381 -11.20 -19.52 -2.12
C ARG A 381 -9.83 -19.86 -2.69
N GLU A 382 -9.75 -20.11 -4.00
CA GLU A 382 -8.49 -20.40 -4.67
C GLU A 382 -7.76 -19.08 -4.97
N ARG A 383 -6.76 -18.78 -4.16
CA ARG A 383 -5.97 -17.56 -4.26
C ARG A 383 -4.53 -17.78 -3.87
N SER A 384 -3.67 -16.92 -4.39
CA SER A 384 -2.29 -16.75 -3.97
C SER A 384 -2.06 -15.31 -3.52
N VAL A 385 -1.10 -15.09 -2.63
CA VAL A 385 -0.83 -13.76 -2.06
C VAL A 385 0.67 -13.44 -2.12
N SER A 386 1.01 -12.15 -2.07
CA SER A 386 2.36 -11.70 -1.78
C SER A 386 2.33 -10.36 -1.03
N GLY A 387 3.16 -10.29 0.00
CA GLY A 387 3.51 -9.10 0.76
C GLY A 387 4.70 -8.33 0.17
N SER A 388 5.24 -8.75 -0.98
CA SER A 388 6.44 -8.19 -1.59
C SER A 388 6.14 -7.45 -2.90
N ARG A 389 6.21 -6.12 -2.85
CA ARG A 389 6.11 -5.24 -4.01
C ARG A 389 7.23 -5.48 -5.02
N THR A 390 8.44 -5.79 -4.54
CA THR A 390 9.58 -6.14 -5.40
C THR A 390 9.30 -7.42 -6.20
N GLU A 391 8.66 -8.41 -5.60
CA GLU A 391 8.19 -9.61 -6.33
C GLU A 391 7.10 -9.25 -7.33
N PHE A 392 6.11 -8.46 -6.91
CA PHE A 392 4.93 -8.14 -7.72
C PHE A 392 5.29 -7.35 -8.98
N ILE A 393 5.93 -6.19 -8.80
CA ILE A 393 6.31 -5.29 -9.89
C ILE A 393 7.51 -5.87 -10.64
N GLY A 394 8.46 -6.46 -9.92
CA GLY A 394 9.73 -6.92 -10.47
C GLY A 394 10.75 -5.80 -10.61
N ARG A 395 12.03 -6.20 -10.70
CA ARG A 395 13.14 -5.27 -10.93
C ARG A 395 12.96 -4.56 -12.27
N ASN A 396 13.03 -3.23 -12.25
CA ASN A 396 12.82 -2.34 -13.41
C ASN A 396 11.43 -2.51 -14.06
N GLY A 397 10.45 -3.05 -13.33
CA GLY A 397 9.06 -3.13 -13.77
C GLY A 397 8.25 -1.89 -13.40
N SER A 398 6.98 -1.89 -13.82
CA SER A 398 5.99 -0.89 -13.45
C SER A 398 4.62 -1.55 -13.24
N LEU A 399 3.66 -0.84 -12.67
CA LEU A 399 2.28 -1.33 -12.57
C LEU A 399 1.62 -1.50 -13.95
N ALA A 400 2.12 -0.86 -15.01
CA ALA A 400 1.61 -1.09 -16.36
C ALA A 400 2.07 -2.45 -16.94
N ASN A 401 3.18 -3.00 -16.45
CA ASN A 401 3.71 -4.29 -16.88
C ASN A 401 4.43 -5.02 -15.73
N PRO A 402 3.70 -5.45 -14.69
CA PRO A 402 4.31 -6.03 -13.50
C PRO A 402 4.76 -7.47 -13.75
N ALA A 403 5.88 -7.86 -13.13
CA ALA A 403 6.44 -9.20 -13.29
C ALA A 403 5.47 -10.32 -12.87
N ALA A 404 4.59 -10.07 -11.88
CA ALA A 404 3.57 -11.01 -11.42
C ALA A 404 2.65 -11.49 -12.55
N MET A 405 2.30 -10.64 -13.52
CA MET A 405 1.43 -11.02 -14.65
C MET A 405 2.10 -12.02 -15.60
N ARG A 406 3.41 -12.24 -15.47
CA ARG A 406 4.17 -13.25 -16.23
C ARG A 406 4.50 -14.50 -15.42
N ARG A 407 3.94 -14.65 -14.22
CA ARG A 407 4.13 -15.80 -13.33
C ARG A 407 2.85 -16.62 -13.21
N LYS A 408 2.98 -17.92 -12.94
CA LYS A 408 1.83 -18.83 -12.75
C LYS A 408 0.94 -18.43 -11.56
N ARG A 409 1.57 -17.94 -10.48
CA ARG A 409 0.91 -17.49 -9.24
C ARG A 409 1.81 -16.55 -8.45
N LEU A 410 1.27 -15.90 -7.42
CA LEU A 410 2.08 -15.24 -6.39
C LEU A 410 2.76 -16.29 -5.50
N SER A 411 3.96 -15.99 -4.99
CA SER A 411 4.78 -16.97 -4.25
C SER A 411 4.26 -17.35 -2.87
N GLY A 412 3.38 -16.55 -2.26
CA GLY A 412 3.02 -16.66 -0.85
C GLY A 412 3.95 -15.88 0.09
N ARG A 413 4.93 -15.14 -0.46
CA ARG A 413 5.93 -14.42 0.34
C ARG A 413 5.28 -13.32 1.16
N THR A 414 5.29 -13.46 2.48
CA THR A 414 4.90 -12.44 3.46
C THR A 414 5.97 -12.36 4.54
N GLY A 415 5.93 -11.33 5.36
CA GLY A 415 6.82 -11.16 6.50
C GLY A 415 7.36 -9.75 6.65
N ALA A 416 8.45 -9.63 7.40
CA ALA A 416 9.15 -8.39 7.66
C ALA A 416 10.31 -8.15 6.68
N ALA A 417 10.84 -6.92 6.67
CA ALA A 417 11.95 -6.49 5.81
C ALA A 417 11.70 -6.66 4.30
N LEU A 418 10.43 -6.66 3.89
CA LEU A 418 10.05 -6.61 2.49
C LEU A 418 9.89 -5.15 2.03
N ASP A 419 9.81 -4.96 0.71
CA ASP A 419 9.14 -3.79 0.15
C ASP A 419 7.63 -4.07 0.20
N PRO A 420 6.85 -3.50 1.14
CA PRO A 420 5.54 -4.04 1.51
C PRO A 420 4.45 -3.68 0.50
N CYS A 421 3.64 -4.66 0.14
CA CYS A 421 2.34 -4.49 -0.52
C CYS A 421 1.33 -5.49 0.03
N ALA A 422 0.07 -5.37 -0.35
CA ALA A 422 -0.89 -6.46 -0.33
C ALA A 422 -1.22 -6.82 -1.78
N ALA A 423 -0.79 -7.99 -2.25
CA ALA A 423 -1.14 -8.51 -3.57
C ALA A 423 -1.92 -9.81 -3.41
N ILE A 424 -3.04 -9.94 -4.10
CA ILE A 424 -3.90 -11.12 -4.07
C ILE A 424 -4.30 -11.46 -5.51
N GLN A 425 -4.03 -12.70 -5.93
CA GLN A 425 -4.46 -13.22 -7.23
C GLN A 425 -5.41 -14.39 -7.02
N SER A 426 -6.57 -14.35 -7.66
CA SER A 426 -7.61 -15.38 -7.63
C SER A 426 -7.82 -15.98 -9.03
N ARG A 427 -8.12 -17.28 -9.09
CA ARG A 427 -8.49 -17.97 -10.35
C ARG A 427 -9.99 -18.00 -10.52
N ILE A 428 -10.44 -17.84 -11.76
CA ILE A 428 -11.85 -17.71 -12.11
C ILE A 428 -12.11 -18.53 -13.37
N GLU A 429 -12.93 -19.56 -13.22
CA GLU A 429 -13.50 -20.30 -14.35
C GLU A 429 -14.87 -19.70 -14.69
N LEU A 430 -15.07 -19.38 -15.98
CA LEU A 430 -16.30 -18.82 -16.52
C LEU A 430 -16.77 -19.62 -17.74
N ALA A 431 -17.89 -20.33 -17.62
CA ALA A 431 -18.58 -20.92 -18.76
C ALA A 431 -19.10 -19.85 -19.73
N ALA A 432 -19.38 -20.25 -20.98
CA ALA A 432 -19.96 -19.34 -21.97
C ALA A 432 -21.29 -18.75 -21.46
N GLY A 433 -21.44 -17.43 -21.53
CA GLY A 433 -22.60 -16.69 -21.02
C GLY A 433 -22.64 -16.51 -19.49
N GLN A 434 -21.76 -17.16 -18.73
CA GLN A 434 -21.76 -17.08 -17.27
C GLN A 434 -21.35 -15.69 -16.79
N THR A 435 -22.01 -15.24 -15.73
CA THR A 435 -21.61 -14.05 -14.96
C THR A 435 -21.18 -14.48 -13.57
N ARG A 436 -20.13 -13.86 -13.04
CA ARG A 436 -19.63 -14.08 -11.68
C ARG A 436 -19.19 -12.77 -11.07
N GLU A 437 -19.45 -12.63 -9.77
CA GLU A 437 -19.05 -11.48 -8.98
C GLU A 437 -17.93 -11.87 -8.01
N ILE A 438 -16.88 -11.06 -7.97
CA ILE A 438 -15.72 -11.25 -7.12
C ILE A 438 -15.54 -10.00 -6.28
N VAL A 439 -15.45 -10.16 -4.97
CA VAL A 439 -15.36 -9.06 -4.01
C VAL A 439 -13.96 -9.01 -3.45
N PHE A 440 -13.30 -7.87 -3.57
CA PHE A 440 -12.18 -7.50 -2.73
C PHE A 440 -12.63 -6.57 -1.61
N VAL A 441 -12.15 -6.82 -0.40
CA VAL A 441 -12.27 -5.88 0.73
C VAL A 441 -10.87 -5.47 1.18
N PHE A 442 -10.70 -4.17 1.42
CA PHE A 442 -9.47 -3.58 1.91
C PHE A 442 -9.80 -2.55 2.99
N GLY A 443 -9.10 -2.59 4.12
CA GLY A 443 -9.46 -1.73 5.24
C GLY A 443 -8.48 -1.81 6.40
N ALA A 444 -8.89 -1.21 7.52
CA ALA A 444 -8.15 -1.24 8.76
C ALA A 444 -9.05 -1.70 9.92
N ALA A 445 -8.46 -2.29 10.94
CA ALA A 445 -9.14 -2.74 12.15
C ALA A 445 -8.26 -2.45 13.37
N ARG A 446 -8.84 -2.43 14.56
CA ARG A 446 -8.14 -2.28 15.84
C ARG A 446 -7.29 -3.50 16.16
N ASP A 447 -7.68 -4.68 15.69
CA ASP A 447 -6.92 -5.91 15.88
C ASP A 447 -7.28 -6.96 14.82
N ALA A 448 -6.66 -8.13 14.93
CA ALA A 448 -6.88 -9.24 14.03
C ALA A 448 -8.30 -9.82 14.13
N ASP A 449 -8.96 -9.76 15.28
CA ASP A 449 -10.29 -10.32 15.47
C ASP A 449 -11.36 -9.42 14.86
N GLU A 450 -11.23 -8.11 14.99
CA GLU A 450 -12.08 -7.15 14.28
C GLU A 450 -11.88 -7.22 12.77
N ALA A 451 -10.63 -7.39 12.29
CA ALA A 451 -10.37 -7.61 10.87
C ALA A 451 -11.09 -8.87 10.36
N ARG A 452 -11.02 -9.98 11.11
CA ARG A 452 -11.75 -11.23 10.78
C ARG A 452 -13.26 -11.01 10.79
N HIS A 453 -13.78 -10.24 11.75
CA HIS A 453 -15.20 -9.90 11.80
C HIS A 453 -15.65 -9.12 10.55
N PHE A 454 -14.90 -8.09 10.14
CA PHE A 454 -15.18 -7.37 8.90
C PHE A 454 -15.11 -8.26 7.67
N ILE A 455 -14.10 -9.14 7.58
CA ILE A 455 -13.99 -10.09 6.46
C ILE A 455 -15.17 -11.07 6.44
N GLN A 456 -15.61 -11.57 7.60
CA GLN A 456 -16.76 -12.47 7.68
C GLN A 456 -18.05 -11.77 7.24
N ARG A 457 -18.25 -10.52 7.67
CA ARG A 457 -19.43 -9.72 7.35
C ARG A 457 -19.47 -9.29 5.89
N PHE A 458 -18.33 -8.83 5.36
CA PHE A 458 -18.26 -8.08 4.09
C PHE A 458 -17.53 -8.82 2.96
N GLY A 459 -16.70 -9.82 3.26
CA GLY A 459 -15.83 -10.49 2.28
C GLY A 459 -16.54 -11.45 1.31
N ARG A 460 -17.88 -11.42 1.25
CA ARG A 460 -18.71 -12.26 0.36
C ARG A 460 -19.65 -11.38 -0.46
N PRO A 461 -20.07 -11.81 -1.67
CA PRO A 461 -21.00 -11.04 -2.53
C PRO A 461 -22.23 -10.51 -1.80
N ALA A 462 -22.91 -11.35 -1.00
CA ALA A 462 -24.08 -10.91 -0.25
C ALA A 462 -23.81 -9.77 0.75
N GLY A 463 -22.67 -9.82 1.45
CA GLY A 463 -22.28 -8.78 2.40
C GLY A 463 -21.85 -7.48 1.72
N ALA A 464 -21.15 -7.59 0.59
CA ALA A 464 -20.78 -6.45 -0.24
C ALA A 464 -22.03 -5.77 -0.84
N GLN A 465 -22.95 -6.56 -1.40
CA GLN A 465 -24.21 -6.07 -1.95
C GLN A 465 -25.04 -5.33 -0.88
N GLN A 466 -25.17 -5.89 0.32
CA GLN A 466 -25.87 -5.23 1.43
C GLN A 466 -25.19 -3.90 1.83
N ALA A 467 -23.86 -3.84 1.81
CA ALA A 467 -23.13 -2.61 2.08
C ALA A 467 -23.39 -1.56 0.98
N LEU A 468 -23.44 -1.94 -0.29
CA LEU A 468 -23.78 -1.06 -1.40
C LEU A 468 -25.22 -0.53 -1.30
N GLU A 469 -26.18 -1.39 -0.94
CA GLU A 469 -27.56 -0.97 -0.69
C GLU A 469 -27.65 0.06 0.44
N THR A 470 -26.89 -0.14 1.52
CA THR A 470 -26.79 0.82 2.62
C THR A 470 -26.22 2.17 2.16
N VAL A 471 -25.23 2.17 1.26
CA VAL A 471 -24.68 3.40 0.65
C VAL A 471 -25.76 4.12 -0.15
N TRP A 472 -26.51 3.42 -0.99
CA TRP A 472 -27.60 4.01 -1.78
C TRP A 472 -28.72 4.56 -0.91
N GLU A 473 -29.16 3.81 0.10
CA GLU A 473 -30.18 4.27 1.05
C GLU A 473 -29.73 5.52 1.80
N HIS A 474 -28.48 5.53 2.26
CA HIS A 474 -27.90 6.68 2.94
C HIS A 474 -27.93 7.94 2.05
N TRP A 475 -27.39 7.86 0.83
CA TRP A 475 -27.33 9.03 -0.05
C TRP A 475 -28.70 9.44 -0.59
N LYS A 476 -29.58 8.49 -0.88
CA LYS A 476 -30.97 8.80 -1.25
C LYS A 476 -31.70 9.55 -0.14
N HIS A 477 -31.54 9.14 1.11
CA HIS A 477 -32.13 9.83 2.25
C HIS A 477 -31.51 11.22 2.46
N THR A 478 -30.18 11.30 2.51
CA THR A 478 -29.44 12.53 2.80
C THR A 478 -29.66 13.61 1.74
N LEU A 479 -29.59 13.24 0.46
CA LEU A 479 -29.73 14.18 -0.66
C LEU A 479 -31.19 14.47 -0.97
N GLY A 480 -32.10 13.52 -0.74
CA GLY A 480 -33.54 13.69 -0.95
C GLY A 480 -34.24 14.57 0.11
N ALA A 481 -33.54 14.97 1.17
CA ALA A 481 -34.13 15.77 2.26
C ALA A 481 -34.55 17.18 1.81
N VAL A 482 -33.81 17.78 0.87
CA VAL A 482 -34.12 19.08 0.27
C VAL A 482 -33.92 18.96 -1.23
N GLN A 483 -34.95 19.32 -1.98
CA GLN A 483 -34.94 19.32 -3.44
C GLN A 483 -35.54 20.64 -3.93
N VAL A 484 -34.97 21.18 -5.00
CA VAL A 484 -35.44 22.38 -5.69
C VAL A 484 -35.83 22.01 -7.11
N GLU A 485 -36.87 22.67 -7.61
CA GLU A 485 -37.27 22.62 -9.01
C GLU A 485 -37.26 24.06 -9.52
N THR A 486 -36.45 24.33 -10.53
CA THR A 486 -36.27 25.67 -11.08
C THR A 486 -36.36 25.66 -12.61
N PRO A 487 -36.55 26.83 -13.25
CA PRO A 487 -36.48 26.91 -14.71
C PRO A 487 -35.09 26.61 -15.30
N ASP A 488 -34.05 26.47 -14.48
CA ASP A 488 -32.69 26.12 -14.89
C ASP A 488 -32.33 24.70 -14.43
N PRO A 489 -32.41 23.69 -15.32
CA PRO A 489 -32.13 22.31 -14.94
C PRO A 489 -30.68 22.06 -14.49
N ALA A 490 -29.73 22.96 -14.83
CA ALA A 490 -28.35 22.83 -14.35
C ALA A 490 -28.24 23.16 -12.86
N LEU A 491 -29.00 24.16 -12.40
CA LEU A 491 -29.10 24.50 -10.98
C LEU A 491 -29.70 23.34 -10.19
N ASP A 492 -30.77 22.74 -10.72
CA ASP A 492 -31.47 21.62 -10.09
C ASP A 492 -30.52 20.43 -9.90
N VAL A 493 -29.80 20.01 -10.95
CA VAL A 493 -28.83 18.90 -10.86
C VAL A 493 -27.79 19.14 -9.76
N LEU A 494 -27.21 20.34 -9.71
CA LEU A 494 -26.18 20.64 -8.71
C LEU A 494 -26.73 20.73 -7.29
N ALA A 495 -27.84 21.43 -7.10
CA ALA A 495 -28.44 21.68 -5.79
C ALA A 495 -29.07 20.42 -5.18
N ASN A 496 -29.65 19.55 -6.01
CA ASN A 496 -30.38 18.35 -5.59
C ASN A 496 -29.49 17.15 -5.26
N GLY A 497 -28.17 17.29 -5.35
CA GLY A 497 -27.27 16.21 -4.96
C GLY A 497 -25.80 16.62 -4.88
N TRP A 498 -25.22 17.06 -5.99
CA TRP A 498 -23.76 17.18 -6.13
C TRP A 498 -23.09 18.14 -5.15
N LEU A 499 -23.70 19.30 -4.85
CA LEU A 499 -23.13 20.27 -3.91
C LEU A 499 -23.13 19.76 -2.47
N VAL A 500 -24.24 19.11 -2.05
CA VAL A 500 -24.36 18.52 -0.71
C VAL A 500 -23.43 17.32 -0.57
N TYR A 501 -23.40 16.45 -1.59
CA TYR A 501 -22.49 15.31 -1.66
C TYR A 501 -21.02 15.76 -1.55
N GLN A 502 -20.61 16.76 -2.33
CA GLN A 502 -19.25 17.33 -2.28
C GLN A 502 -18.92 17.86 -0.88
N THR A 503 -19.87 18.53 -0.23
CA THR A 503 -19.65 19.08 1.12
C THR A 503 -19.43 17.96 2.14
N LEU A 504 -20.30 16.95 2.15
CA LEU A 504 -20.22 15.85 3.12
C LEU A 504 -19.01 14.94 2.86
N SER A 505 -18.88 14.44 1.63
CA SER A 505 -17.84 13.47 1.30
C SER A 505 -16.45 14.10 1.28
N CYS A 506 -16.28 15.27 0.64
CA CYS A 506 -14.96 15.88 0.49
C CYS A 506 -14.53 16.69 1.71
N ARG A 507 -15.44 17.47 2.31
CA ARG A 507 -15.07 18.45 3.36
C ARG A 507 -15.31 17.94 4.77
N LEU A 508 -16.44 17.28 5.04
CA LEU A 508 -16.76 16.85 6.40
C LEU A 508 -16.02 15.56 6.77
N TRP A 509 -16.23 14.50 5.99
CA TRP A 509 -15.68 13.18 6.29
C TRP A 509 -14.29 12.99 5.70
N GLY A 510 -14.12 13.25 4.40
CA GLY A 510 -12.83 13.00 3.76
C GLY A 510 -11.74 13.99 4.18
N ARG A 511 -12.09 15.27 4.33
CA ARG A 511 -11.14 16.39 4.48
C ARG A 511 -9.99 16.29 3.46
N SER A 512 -10.34 15.91 2.24
CA SER A 512 -9.39 15.48 1.22
C SER A 512 -9.92 15.74 -0.19
N GLY A 513 -9.00 15.75 -1.15
CA GLY A 513 -9.25 15.88 -2.57
C GLY A 513 -8.08 15.32 -3.39
N PHE A 514 -8.11 15.52 -4.70
CA PHE A 514 -7.08 14.98 -5.57
C PHE A 514 -5.72 15.65 -5.37
N TYR A 515 -5.67 16.99 -5.35
CA TYR A 515 -4.43 17.77 -5.15
C TYR A 515 -4.18 18.16 -3.68
N GLN A 516 -4.97 17.62 -2.74
CA GLN A 516 -4.86 17.93 -1.32
C GLN A 516 -5.26 16.71 -0.49
N SER A 517 -4.29 16.00 0.10
CA SER A 517 -4.52 14.81 0.93
C SER A 517 -4.48 15.11 2.43
N GLY A 518 -5.34 16.03 2.86
CA GLY A 518 -5.43 16.51 4.24
C GLY A 518 -5.89 17.96 4.30
N GLY A 519 -6.89 18.22 5.14
CA GLY A 519 -7.43 19.55 5.44
C GLY A 519 -7.30 19.86 6.93
N ALA A 520 -7.22 21.15 7.26
CA ALA A 520 -7.13 21.68 8.63
C ALA A 520 -8.31 21.24 9.52
#